data_AF-A0A8J5BQ76-F1
#
_entry.id   AF-A0A8J5BQ76-F1
#
_cell.length_a   1.000
_cell.length_b   1.000
_cell.length_c   1.000
_cell.angle_alpha   90.00
_cell.angle_beta   90.00
_cell.angle_gamma   90.00
#
_symmetry.space_group_name_H-M   'P 1'
#
loop_
_entity.id
_entity.type
_entity.pdbx_description
1 polymer ?
#
loop_
_entity_poly.entity_id
_entity_poly.type
_entity_poly.pdbx_seq_one_letter_code
_entity_poly.pdbx_strand_id
1 'polypeptide(L)'
;MTPKQFQFDADPLNSALYATAEASGLAFLPKSKVLYYPLSDDKVTLISGGGAGHEPAQSGFVGPGLLDAAVSGQIFASPSTKQIIAAVNAVKSQRGSIIIVMNYTGDVIHFGMAAEQLRSRDDYHAELVSIGDDISVNKKAGRRGLAGTVLVHKIAGHLARDGWDVGVLADALRTTAANLATVAASLEHCTVPGRKFETELAADEMEIGMGIHNEPGVKTIKIGKVEALLDELVAKFDPSKQDFVPFSRGDEVVLLVNSLGGVSALELHAIAHIAQTKFEKALGVKTVRLIVGNFMAAFNGPGFSLTLLNVTETAKKGDFDVLGALDAPVSTAAWPSLQQKDKPAHGGVQEEKETDSDKPAAPTGIKADGKLFKAMIESAVDDLKQAEPQITKFDTIAGDGDCGETLLAGGDGILDAIKNKKIDLDDAAGVSDISHIVENSMGGTSGGLYSIFFAGLVIGIKETKAKELSVDVFAQACQTALETLSKYTQARVGDRTLMDALVPFVETLSKTKNFPKAVEAARKGADGTSKLPANFGRASYVNEEGLENIPDPGALGLAVILEGLLKAWEKQ
;
A
#
# COMPACT_ATOMS: atom_id res chain seq x y z
N MET A 1 -14.76 -5.62 16.35
CA MET A 1 -15.42 -5.68 15.00
C MET A 1 -15.77 -7.14 14.73
N THR A 2 -16.93 -7.50 14.14
CA THR A 2 -17.20 -8.93 13.88
C THR A 2 -16.18 -9.49 12.88
N PRO A 3 -15.44 -10.56 13.22
CA PRO A 3 -14.45 -11.14 12.33
C PRO A 3 -15.09 -11.55 11.00
N LYS A 4 -14.59 -11.01 9.89
CA LYS A 4 -15.05 -11.34 8.54
C LYS A 4 -14.02 -12.24 7.87
N GLN A 5 -14.45 -13.43 7.50
CA GLN A 5 -13.68 -14.37 6.71
C GLN A 5 -14.59 -15.08 5.73
N PHE A 6 -14.02 -15.47 4.58
CA PHE A 6 -14.68 -16.39 3.68
C PHE A 6 -14.95 -17.71 4.41
N GLN A 7 -16.18 -18.21 4.26
CA GLN A 7 -16.58 -19.49 4.82
C GLN A 7 -16.26 -20.58 3.78
N PHE A 8 -15.65 -21.68 4.23
CA PHE A 8 -15.28 -22.80 3.37
C PHE A 8 -15.99 -24.07 3.84
N ASP A 9 -16.58 -24.82 2.92
CA ASP A 9 -17.19 -26.12 3.20
C ASP A 9 -16.12 -27.21 3.44
N ALA A 10 -15.00 -27.12 2.73
CA ALA A 10 -13.85 -28.01 2.85
C ALA A 10 -12.80 -27.44 3.82
N ASP A 11 -11.89 -28.29 4.32
CA ASP A 11 -10.75 -27.88 5.15
C ASP A 11 -9.89 -26.84 4.37
N PRO A 12 -9.88 -25.55 4.79
CA PRO A 12 -9.21 -24.51 4.03
C PRO A 12 -7.69 -24.71 4.03
N LEU A 13 -7.13 -25.35 5.07
CA LEU A 13 -5.69 -25.60 5.15
C LEU A 13 -5.22 -26.60 4.11
N ASN A 14 -5.84 -27.78 4.04
CA ASN A 14 -5.47 -28.75 3.00
C ASN A 14 -5.71 -28.19 1.59
N SER A 15 -6.80 -27.45 1.40
CA SER A 15 -7.11 -26.81 0.12
C SER A 15 -6.02 -25.81 -0.30
N ALA A 16 -5.53 -24.99 0.63
CA ALA A 16 -4.43 -24.06 0.39
C ALA A 16 -3.11 -24.79 0.06
N LEU A 17 -2.81 -25.89 0.76
CA LEU A 17 -1.61 -26.69 0.47
C LEU A 17 -1.68 -27.39 -0.89
N TYR A 18 -2.84 -27.93 -1.29
CA TYR A 18 -3.05 -28.48 -2.64
C TYR A 18 -2.81 -27.41 -3.71
N ALA A 19 -3.45 -26.25 -3.58
CA ALA A 19 -3.29 -25.16 -4.54
C ALA A 19 -1.83 -24.67 -4.62
N THR A 20 -1.15 -24.58 -3.48
CA THR A 20 0.28 -24.22 -3.43
C THR A 20 1.14 -25.26 -4.17
N ALA A 21 0.84 -26.55 -3.98
CA ALA A 21 1.55 -27.63 -4.68
C ALA A 21 1.41 -27.52 -6.19
N GLU A 22 0.17 -27.36 -6.67
CA GLU A 22 -0.14 -27.28 -8.10
C GLU A 22 0.46 -26.02 -8.73
N ALA A 23 0.27 -24.86 -8.10
CA ALA A 23 0.76 -23.58 -8.62
C ALA A 23 2.30 -23.50 -8.67
N SER A 24 2.98 -24.22 -7.78
CA SER A 24 4.44 -24.14 -7.61
C SER A 24 5.18 -25.38 -8.13
N GLY A 25 4.45 -26.36 -8.70
CA GLY A 25 5.04 -27.62 -9.18
C GLY A 25 5.67 -28.48 -8.09
N LEU A 26 5.13 -28.45 -6.88
CA LEU A 26 5.63 -29.21 -5.73
C LEU A 26 4.87 -30.54 -5.58
N ALA A 27 5.51 -31.50 -4.92
CA ALA A 27 4.85 -32.70 -4.45
C ALA A 27 4.22 -32.48 -3.07
N PHE A 28 3.10 -33.15 -2.81
CA PHE A 28 2.33 -32.99 -1.57
C PHE A 28 2.03 -34.33 -0.91
N LEU A 29 2.20 -34.42 0.41
CA LEU A 29 1.76 -35.54 1.25
C LEU A 29 0.56 -35.09 2.11
N PRO A 30 -0.70 -35.30 1.66
CA PRO A 30 -1.88 -34.69 2.30
C PRO A 30 -2.08 -35.11 3.75
N LYS A 31 -1.84 -36.39 4.08
CA LYS A 31 -2.00 -36.91 5.45
C LYS A 31 -0.99 -36.29 6.43
N SER A 32 0.20 -35.95 5.94
CA SER A 32 1.27 -35.37 6.75
C SER A 32 1.38 -33.86 6.61
N LYS A 33 0.63 -33.25 5.68
CA LYS A 33 0.66 -31.83 5.34
C LYS A 33 2.08 -31.34 5.01
N VAL A 34 2.77 -32.12 4.18
CA VAL A 34 4.15 -31.82 3.76
C VAL A 34 4.14 -31.45 2.29
N LEU A 35 4.64 -30.26 1.98
CA LEU A 35 5.02 -29.86 0.63
C LEU A 35 6.52 -30.02 0.48
N TYR A 36 6.94 -30.59 -0.65
CA TYR A 36 8.36 -30.81 -0.91
C TYR A 36 8.69 -30.70 -2.39
N TYR A 37 9.94 -30.33 -2.67
CA TYR A 37 10.51 -30.36 -4.00
C TYR A 37 11.32 -31.66 -4.16
N PRO A 38 11.03 -32.51 -5.17
CA PRO A 38 11.81 -33.71 -5.41
C PRO A 38 13.28 -33.37 -5.67
N LEU A 39 14.20 -33.95 -4.89
CA LEU A 39 15.62 -33.67 -5.01
C LEU A 39 16.19 -34.12 -6.36
N SER A 40 17.02 -33.28 -6.97
CA SER A 40 17.85 -33.64 -8.13
C SER A 40 19.33 -33.82 -7.80
N ASP A 41 19.79 -33.23 -6.69
CA ASP A 41 21.22 -33.08 -6.35
C ASP A 41 21.52 -33.65 -4.95
N ASP A 42 22.74 -34.16 -4.75
CA ASP A 42 23.19 -34.62 -3.43
C ASP A 42 23.76 -33.45 -2.60
N LYS A 43 22.88 -32.81 -1.82
CA LYS A 43 23.17 -31.67 -0.93
C LYS A 43 22.54 -31.88 0.45
N VAL A 44 22.99 -31.13 1.46
CA VAL A 44 22.28 -31.06 2.75
C VAL A 44 20.85 -30.59 2.51
N THR A 45 19.87 -31.31 3.06
CA THR A 45 18.45 -30.96 2.86
C THR A 45 17.91 -30.02 3.91
N LEU A 46 17.02 -29.13 3.52
CA LEU A 46 16.51 -28.04 4.33
C LEU A 46 15.01 -28.23 4.56
N ILE A 47 14.66 -28.42 5.84
CA ILE A 47 13.28 -28.63 6.27
C ILE A 47 12.90 -27.50 7.22
N SER A 48 11.75 -26.90 6.99
CA SER A 48 11.14 -25.97 7.94
C SER A 48 9.65 -26.28 8.11
N GLY A 49 8.98 -25.54 8.99
CA GLY A 49 7.55 -25.69 9.24
C GLY A 49 7.12 -25.04 10.54
N GLY A 50 5.87 -25.30 10.91
CA GLY A 50 5.23 -24.71 12.08
C GLY A 50 3.71 -24.78 11.95
N GLY A 51 3.01 -24.03 12.79
CA GLY A 51 1.56 -23.83 12.63
C GLY A 51 1.21 -23.17 11.30
N ALA A 52 0.02 -23.48 10.77
CA ALA A 52 -0.53 -22.78 9.62
C ALA A 52 -1.07 -21.39 10.00
N GLY A 53 -1.25 -20.50 9.02
CA GLY A 53 -1.73 -19.12 9.22
C GLY A 53 -0.67 -18.03 9.02
N HIS A 54 0.52 -18.42 8.53
CA HIS A 54 1.64 -17.51 8.26
C HIS A 54 2.02 -17.45 6.79
N GLU A 55 1.15 -17.95 5.91
CA GLU A 55 1.41 -18.06 4.48
C GLU A 55 1.82 -16.70 3.90
N PRO A 56 2.90 -16.64 3.09
CA PRO A 56 3.53 -17.77 2.41
C PRO A 56 4.50 -18.61 3.27
N ALA A 57 4.83 -18.21 4.50
CA ALA A 57 5.68 -19.00 5.38
C ALA A 57 4.96 -20.31 5.81
N GLN A 58 5.53 -21.50 5.68
CA GLN A 58 6.81 -21.82 5.02
C GLN A 58 6.63 -22.45 3.63
N SER A 59 5.42 -22.84 3.26
CA SER A 59 5.09 -23.57 2.04
C SER A 59 5.48 -22.84 0.75
N GLY A 60 5.33 -21.51 0.69
CA GLY A 60 5.70 -20.70 -0.47
C GLY A 60 7.21 -20.57 -0.68
N PHE A 61 8.01 -21.02 0.29
CA PHE A 61 9.46 -21.00 0.29
C PHE A 61 10.09 -22.35 -0.08
N VAL A 62 9.28 -23.35 -0.46
CA VAL A 62 9.76 -24.63 -0.97
C VAL A 62 10.08 -24.54 -2.45
N GLY A 63 11.26 -25.02 -2.85
CA GLY A 63 11.70 -25.08 -4.25
C GLY A 63 13.22 -24.81 -4.40
N PRO A 64 13.74 -24.88 -5.64
CA PRO A 64 15.16 -24.73 -5.92
C PRO A 64 15.77 -23.46 -5.32
N GLY A 65 16.86 -23.64 -4.58
CA GLY A 65 17.66 -22.57 -3.98
C GLY A 65 17.13 -22.04 -2.63
N LEU A 66 16.09 -22.66 -2.06
CA LEU A 66 15.51 -22.28 -0.77
C LEU A 66 15.19 -23.54 0.06
N LEU A 67 13.96 -23.78 0.54
CA LEU A 67 13.63 -24.99 1.31
C LEU A 67 13.40 -26.21 0.39
N ASP A 68 13.78 -27.40 0.86
CA ASP A 68 13.46 -28.67 0.18
C ASP A 68 12.10 -29.22 0.60
N ALA A 69 11.71 -29.00 1.87
CA ALA A 69 10.39 -29.35 2.37
C ALA A 69 9.87 -28.37 3.42
N ALA A 70 8.55 -28.18 3.44
CA ALA A 70 7.83 -27.45 4.47
C ALA A 70 6.75 -28.34 5.10
N VAL A 71 6.66 -28.30 6.43
CA VAL A 71 5.72 -29.10 7.22
C VAL A 71 4.70 -28.20 7.89
N SER A 72 3.43 -28.35 7.51
CA SER A 72 2.34 -27.58 8.10
C SER A 72 1.66 -28.35 9.24
N GLY A 73 1.58 -27.72 10.41
CA GLY A 73 0.75 -28.15 11.52
C GLY A 73 -0.73 -27.80 11.31
N GLN A 74 -1.48 -27.69 12.40
CA GLN A 74 -2.80 -27.04 12.37
C GLN A 74 -2.63 -25.52 12.49
N ILE A 75 -3.72 -24.77 12.35
CA ILE A 75 -3.70 -23.31 12.52
C ILE A 75 -3.12 -22.95 13.90
N PHE A 76 -2.01 -22.23 13.90
CA PHE A 76 -1.24 -21.80 15.08
C PHE A 76 -0.85 -22.94 16.05
N ALA A 77 -0.65 -24.14 15.52
CA ALA A 77 -0.18 -25.29 16.31
C ALA A 77 0.86 -26.09 15.55
N SER A 78 2.01 -26.33 16.20
CA SER A 78 3.14 -27.11 15.69
C SER A 78 2.71 -28.40 14.99
N PRO A 79 3.37 -28.79 13.88
CA PRO A 79 3.24 -30.14 13.35
C PRO A 79 3.79 -31.16 14.35
N SER A 80 3.29 -32.40 14.24
CA SER A 80 3.81 -33.52 15.04
C SER A 80 5.15 -34.01 14.53
N THR A 81 5.95 -34.61 15.42
CA THR A 81 7.23 -35.27 15.09
C THR A 81 7.10 -36.26 13.92
N LYS A 82 5.97 -36.97 13.82
CA LYS A 82 5.71 -37.90 12.70
C LYS A 82 5.60 -37.19 11.35
N GLN A 83 4.96 -36.02 11.30
CA GLN A 83 4.88 -35.22 10.07
C GLN A 83 6.27 -34.71 9.67
N ILE A 84 7.07 -34.29 10.65
CA ILE A 84 8.42 -33.77 10.42
C ILE A 84 9.33 -34.85 9.86
N ILE A 85 9.31 -36.07 10.44
CA ILE A 85 10.05 -37.22 9.91
C ILE A 85 9.58 -37.61 8.52
N ALA A 86 8.28 -37.49 8.22
CA ALA A 86 7.76 -37.75 6.88
C ALA A 86 8.34 -36.78 5.84
N ALA A 87 8.54 -35.51 6.21
CA ALA A 87 9.20 -34.53 5.35
C ALA A 87 10.66 -34.87 5.11
N VAL A 88 11.43 -35.15 6.17
CA VAL A 88 12.83 -35.56 6.05
C VAL A 88 12.98 -36.79 5.15
N ASN A 89 12.10 -37.79 5.30
CA ASN A 89 12.12 -38.97 4.46
C ASN A 89 11.77 -38.67 2.98
N ALA A 90 10.90 -37.69 2.71
CA ALA A 90 10.53 -37.29 1.36
C ALA A 90 11.68 -36.59 0.61
N VAL A 91 12.60 -35.95 1.35
CA VAL A 91 13.79 -35.26 0.82
C VAL A 91 15.08 -35.78 1.47
N LYS A 92 15.21 -37.11 1.62
CA LYS A 92 16.40 -37.70 2.27
C LYS A 92 17.63 -37.59 1.35
N SER A 93 18.69 -36.94 1.81
CA SER A 93 20.05 -36.98 1.23
C SER A 93 21.05 -37.65 2.18
N GLN A 94 22.09 -38.29 1.63
CA GLN A 94 23.19 -38.85 2.41
C GLN A 94 24.03 -37.78 3.13
N ARG A 95 23.91 -36.50 2.74
CA ARG A 95 24.60 -35.38 3.38
C ARG A 95 23.90 -34.87 4.64
N GLY A 96 22.76 -35.45 5.00
CA GLY A 96 21.99 -35.09 6.19
C GLY A 96 21.03 -33.92 5.97
N SER A 97 20.47 -33.40 7.06
CA SER A 97 19.46 -32.33 7.04
C SER A 97 19.74 -31.20 8.02
N ILE A 98 19.30 -30.00 7.67
CA ILE A 98 19.04 -28.91 8.61
C ILE A 98 17.54 -28.78 8.79
N ILE A 99 17.12 -28.76 10.05
CA ILE A 99 15.76 -28.47 10.47
C ILE A 99 15.75 -27.05 11.04
N ILE A 100 15.12 -26.12 10.31
CA ILE A 100 15.03 -24.70 10.68
C ILE A 100 13.65 -24.45 11.29
N VAL A 101 13.61 -23.95 12.52
CA VAL A 101 12.38 -23.80 13.29
C VAL A 101 12.29 -22.42 13.92
N MET A 102 11.08 -21.84 13.96
CA MET A 102 10.83 -20.61 14.73
C MET A 102 10.83 -20.95 16.23
N ASN A 103 11.36 -20.06 17.07
CA ASN A 103 11.51 -20.33 18.51
C ASN A 103 10.18 -20.21 19.27
N TYR A 104 9.31 -21.19 19.06
CA TYR A 104 8.09 -21.43 19.83
C TYR A 104 8.19 -22.79 20.52
N THR A 105 7.77 -22.87 21.79
CA THR A 105 7.94 -24.08 22.61
C THR A 105 7.41 -25.35 21.93
N GLY A 106 6.23 -25.28 21.31
CA GLY A 106 5.64 -26.42 20.60
C GLY A 106 6.50 -26.87 19.43
N ASP A 107 7.00 -25.93 18.63
CA ASP A 107 7.82 -26.23 17.46
C ASP A 107 9.19 -26.78 17.90
N VAL A 108 9.89 -26.09 18.82
CA VAL A 108 11.20 -26.52 19.33
C VAL A 108 11.16 -27.95 19.90
N ILE A 109 10.09 -28.31 20.63
CA ILE A 109 9.93 -29.66 21.15
C ILE A 109 9.71 -30.67 20.03
N HIS A 110 8.73 -30.48 19.14
CA HIS A 110 8.40 -31.49 18.13
C HIS A 110 9.48 -31.67 17.06
N PHE A 111 10.11 -30.57 16.62
CA PHE A 111 11.22 -30.59 15.68
C PHE A 111 12.52 -31.07 16.35
N GLY A 112 12.76 -30.70 17.61
CA GLY A 112 13.87 -31.24 18.39
C GLY A 112 13.76 -32.75 18.57
N MET A 113 12.59 -33.27 18.93
CA MET A 113 12.33 -34.71 19.00
C MET A 113 12.58 -35.41 17.65
N ALA A 114 12.23 -34.77 16.54
CA ALA A 114 12.52 -35.32 15.21
C ALA A 114 14.04 -35.36 14.94
N ALA A 115 14.76 -34.28 15.24
CA ALA A 115 16.20 -34.21 15.10
C ALA A 115 16.92 -35.28 15.93
N GLU A 116 16.53 -35.45 17.20
CA GLU A 116 17.13 -36.47 18.08
C GLU A 116 16.84 -37.90 17.59
N GLN A 117 15.62 -38.19 17.09
CA GLN A 117 15.29 -39.50 16.49
C GLN A 117 16.03 -39.78 15.19
N LEU A 118 16.45 -38.75 14.46
CA LEU A 118 17.25 -38.88 13.25
C LEU A 118 18.72 -39.08 13.59
N ARG A 119 19.26 -38.30 14.55
CA ARG A 119 20.63 -38.43 15.07
C ARG A 119 20.90 -39.76 15.77
N SER A 120 19.88 -40.39 16.34
CA SER A 120 20.02 -41.70 16.96
C SER A 120 20.18 -42.84 15.95
N ARG A 121 20.21 -42.56 14.64
CA ARG A 121 20.44 -43.54 13.57
C ARG A 121 21.90 -43.46 13.13
N ASP A 122 22.51 -44.61 12.85
CA ASP A 122 23.91 -44.68 12.42
C ASP A 122 24.13 -44.10 11.02
N ASP A 123 23.08 -43.99 10.19
CA ASP A 123 23.14 -43.63 8.78
C ASP A 123 22.71 -42.19 8.47
N TYR A 124 22.39 -41.38 9.48
CA TYR A 124 21.79 -40.06 9.24
C TYR A 124 22.16 -39.00 10.25
N HIS A 125 22.55 -37.83 9.76
CA HIS A 125 22.81 -36.67 10.58
C HIS A 125 21.79 -35.57 10.31
N ALA A 126 21.23 -34.99 11.37
CA ALA A 126 20.32 -33.85 11.28
C ALA A 126 20.69 -32.81 12.34
N GLU A 127 20.70 -31.52 11.97
CA GLU A 127 20.90 -30.41 12.90
C GLU A 127 19.62 -29.59 13.05
N LEU A 128 19.29 -29.19 14.28
CA LEU A 128 18.23 -28.22 14.56
C LEU A 128 18.83 -26.82 14.69
N VAL A 129 18.23 -25.85 13.99
CA VAL A 129 18.53 -24.42 14.12
C VAL A 129 17.23 -23.70 14.50
N SER A 130 17.19 -23.16 15.71
CA SER A 130 16.05 -22.37 16.21
C SER A 130 16.29 -20.89 15.96
N ILE A 131 15.29 -20.21 15.39
CA ILE A 131 15.33 -18.78 15.05
C ILE A 131 14.53 -18.00 16.06
N GLY A 132 15.21 -17.11 16.79
CA GLY A 132 14.60 -16.19 17.75
C GLY A 132 15.09 -14.78 17.47
N ASP A 133 14.47 -14.11 16.50
CA ASP A 133 14.82 -12.77 16.02
C ASP A 133 13.98 -11.66 16.67
N ASP A 134 12.86 -11.97 17.34
CA ASP A 134 12.02 -10.95 17.97
C ASP A 134 12.69 -10.29 19.19
N ILE A 135 13.06 -9.02 19.06
CA ILE A 135 13.67 -8.22 20.14
C ILE A 135 12.63 -7.51 21.03
N SER A 136 11.33 -7.74 20.78
CA SER A 136 10.27 -7.17 21.61
C SER A 136 10.24 -7.84 22.99
N VAL A 137 10.39 -9.17 23.03
CA VAL A 137 10.31 -9.97 24.25
C VAL A 137 11.47 -10.96 24.35
N ASN A 138 12.06 -11.06 25.54
CA ASN A 138 12.91 -12.19 25.91
C ASN A 138 12.49 -12.72 27.28
N LYS A 139 12.00 -13.95 27.28
CA LYS A 139 11.57 -14.67 28.48
C LYS A 139 12.49 -15.86 28.70
N LYS A 140 12.18 -16.68 29.70
CA LYS A 140 12.95 -17.92 29.96
C LYS A 140 13.03 -18.85 28.73
N ALA A 141 12.03 -18.81 27.85
CA ALA A 141 11.98 -19.57 26.60
C ALA A 141 12.78 -18.93 25.43
N GLY A 142 13.41 -17.77 25.65
CA GLY A 142 14.10 -17.00 24.63
C GLY A 142 13.20 -15.99 23.90
N ARG A 143 13.70 -15.51 22.76
CA ARG A 143 13.01 -14.60 21.82
C ARG A 143 12.14 -15.39 20.85
N ARG A 144 10.98 -14.87 20.45
CA ARG A 144 10.12 -15.50 19.42
C ARG A 144 10.81 -15.49 18.06
N GLY A 145 10.46 -16.46 17.20
CA GLY A 145 10.86 -16.47 15.78
C GLY A 145 9.79 -15.78 14.93
N LEU A 146 10.20 -14.79 14.13
CA LEU A 146 9.33 -13.99 13.26
C LEU A 146 9.91 -13.95 11.83
N ALA A 147 9.65 -12.86 11.11
CA ALA A 147 9.94 -12.71 9.69
C ALA A 147 11.42 -12.89 9.33
N GLY A 148 12.38 -12.66 10.25
CA GLY A 148 13.80 -12.89 9.99
C GLY A 148 14.14 -14.34 9.63
N THR A 149 13.29 -15.30 10.04
CA THR A 149 13.39 -16.71 9.65
C THR A 149 13.49 -16.90 8.13
N VAL A 150 12.81 -16.07 7.33
CA VAL A 150 12.83 -16.21 5.86
C VAL A 150 14.19 -15.83 5.26
N LEU A 151 14.93 -14.92 5.89
CA LEU A 151 16.31 -14.58 5.49
C LEU A 151 17.25 -15.75 5.76
N VAL A 152 17.04 -16.46 6.88
CA VAL A 152 17.79 -17.68 7.21
C VAL A 152 17.50 -18.80 6.21
N HIS A 153 16.24 -18.98 5.79
CA HIS A 153 15.89 -19.93 4.73
C HIS A 153 16.64 -19.63 3.43
N LYS A 154 16.72 -18.35 3.05
CA LYS A 154 17.41 -17.92 1.84
C LYS A 154 18.91 -18.22 1.88
N ILE A 155 19.55 -17.87 3.00
CA ILE A 155 20.99 -18.13 3.21
C ILE A 155 21.25 -19.64 3.24
N ALA A 156 20.44 -20.41 3.97
CA ALA A 156 20.56 -21.86 4.06
C ALA A 156 20.48 -22.51 2.68
N GLY A 157 19.50 -22.11 1.86
CA GLY A 157 19.31 -22.64 0.51
C GLY A 157 20.54 -22.47 -0.38
N HIS A 158 21.19 -21.30 -0.29
CA HIS A 158 22.43 -21.03 -1.01
C HIS A 158 23.59 -21.88 -0.50
N LEU A 159 23.86 -21.88 0.82
CA LEU A 159 24.99 -22.61 1.40
C LEU A 159 24.86 -24.13 1.20
N ALA A 160 23.64 -24.67 1.29
CA ALA A 160 23.37 -26.07 1.00
C ALA A 160 23.70 -26.41 -0.47
N ARG A 161 23.29 -25.56 -1.42
CA ARG A 161 23.58 -25.73 -2.84
C ARG A 161 25.09 -25.66 -3.13
N ASP A 162 25.80 -24.82 -2.39
CA ASP A 162 27.26 -24.70 -2.49
C ASP A 162 28.00 -25.87 -1.81
N GLY A 163 27.28 -26.88 -1.34
CA GLY A 163 27.84 -28.15 -0.88
C GLY A 163 28.38 -28.13 0.55
N TRP A 164 27.98 -27.15 1.36
CA TRP A 164 28.43 -27.04 2.75
C TRP A 164 28.03 -28.27 3.57
N ASP A 165 28.91 -28.68 4.49
CA ASP A 165 28.61 -29.77 5.42
C ASP A 165 27.60 -29.33 6.48
N VAL A 166 26.73 -30.25 6.89
CA VAL A 166 25.60 -30.02 7.79
C VAL A 166 25.99 -29.29 9.09
N GLY A 167 27.13 -29.60 9.70
CA GLY A 167 27.59 -28.92 10.92
C GLY A 167 28.02 -27.47 10.66
N VAL A 168 28.83 -27.25 9.63
CA VAL A 168 29.32 -25.91 9.26
C VAL A 168 28.16 -25.00 8.82
N LEU A 169 27.23 -25.56 8.04
CA LEU A 169 26.01 -24.87 7.63
C LEU A 169 25.17 -24.48 8.86
N ALA A 170 24.95 -25.41 9.81
CA ALA A 170 24.20 -25.11 11.03
C ALA A 170 24.82 -23.96 11.84
N ASP A 171 26.14 -23.92 11.98
CA ASP A 171 26.84 -22.85 12.69
C ASP A 171 26.76 -21.50 11.97
N ALA A 172 26.81 -21.49 10.63
CA ALA A 172 26.55 -20.30 9.83
C ALA A 172 25.11 -19.77 10.01
N LEU A 173 24.11 -20.64 10.08
CA LEU A 173 22.73 -20.22 10.34
C LEU A 173 22.50 -19.74 11.77
N ARG A 174 23.12 -20.37 12.77
CA ARG A 174 23.10 -19.87 14.16
C ARG A 174 23.73 -18.49 14.26
N THR A 175 24.84 -18.27 13.55
CA THR A 175 25.48 -16.95 13.45
C THR A 175 24.56 -15.95 12.78
N THR A 176 23.91 -16.31 11.68
CA THR A 176 22.91 -15.47 11.01
C THR A 176 21.77 -15.10 11.96
N ALA A 177 21.20 -16.10 12.65
CA ALA A 177 20.10 -15.91 13.61
C ALA A 177 20.48 -14.99 14.78
N ALA A 178 21.71 -15.09 15.27
CA ALA A 178 22.22 -14.22 16.33
C ALA A 178 22.36 -12.75 15.90
N ASN A 179 22.45 -12.49 14.60
CA ASN A 179 22.58 -11.15 14.01
C ASN A 179 21.27 -10.63 13.39
N LEU A 180 20.14 -11.29 13.69
CA LEU A 180 18.79 -10.85 13.32
C LEU A 180 18.07 -10.17 14.49
N ALA A 181 17.41 -9.07 14.19
CA ALA A 181 16.56 -8.35 15.13
C ALA A 181 15.26 -7.89 14.43
N THR A 182 14.12 -8.30 14.99
CA THR A 182 12.78 -8.03 14.48
C THR A 182 11.91 -7.39 15.53
N VAL A 183 11.13 -6.38 15.15
CA VAL A 183 10.08 -5.78 15.97
C VAL A 183 8.82 -5.61 15.13
N ALA A 184 7.66 -5.87 15.73
CA ALA A 184 6.35 -5.77 15.07
C ALA A 184 5.48 -4.67 15.69
N ALA A 185 4.51 -4.17 14.93
CA ALA A 185 3.42 -3.36 15.42
C ALA A 185 2.12 -3.76 14.71
N SER A 186 1.01 -3.79 15.44
CA SER A 186 -0.30 -4.14 14.88
C SER A 186 -1.39 -3.20 15.36
N LEU A 187 -2.30 -2.84 14.46
CA LEU A 187 -3.49 -2.05 14.78
C LEU A 187 -4.57 -2.88 15.50
N GLU A 188 -4.55 -4.20 15.35
CA GLU A 188 -5.48 -5.15 15.98
C GLU A 188 -4.92 -6.58 15.90
N HIS A 189 -5.51 -7.50 16.66
CA HIS A 189 -5.32 -8.93 16.50
C HIS A 189 -5.76 -9.44 15.11
N CYS A 190 -5.12 -10.50 14.63
CA CYS A 190 -5.61 -11.22 13.46
C CYS A 190 -6.87 -12.02 13.78
N THR A 191 -7.70 -12.23 12.78
CA THR A 191 -8.86 -13.13 12.86
C THR A 191 -8.43 -14.56 12.58
N VAL A 192 -8.74 -15.48 13.50
CA VAL A 192 -8.47 -16.91 13.34
C VAL A 192 -9.77 -17.66 12.96
N PRO A 193 -9.80 -18.42 11.86
CA PRO A 193 -10.99 -19.16 11.44
C PRO A 193 -11.57 -20.06 12.54
N GLY A 194 -12.87 -19.92 12.78
CA GLY A 194 -13.61 -20.72 13.77
C GLY A 194 -13.34 -20.36 15.24
N ARG A 195 -12.53 -19.32 15.53
CA ARG A 195 -12.29 -18.84 16.90
C ARG A 195 -12.98 -17.50 17.13
N LYS A 196 -13.55 -17.33 18.32
CA LYS A 196 -14.01 -16.00 18.77
C LYS A 196 -12.79 -15.18 19.20
N PHE A 197 -12.85 -13.86 19.03
CA PHE A 197 -11.83 -12.99 19.61
C PHE A 197 -11.86 -13.11 21.13
N GLU A 198 -10.69 -13.36 21.71
CA GLU A 198 -10.53 -13.42 23.16
C GLU A 198 -10.36 -12.01 23.76
N THR A 199 -9.76 -11.09 23.01
CA THR A 199 -9.57 -9.68 23.35
C THR A 199 -9.56 -8.81 22.08
N GLU A 200 -9.95 -7.54 22.20
CA GLU A 200 -9.87 -6.52 21.15
C GLU A 200 -9.11 -5.31 21.69
N LEU A 201 -8.40 -4.59 20.84
CA LEU A 201 -7.84 -3.28 21.18
C LEU A 201 -8.94 -2.21 21.11
N ALA A 202 -8.79 -1.10 21.83
CA ALA A 202 -9.70 0.02 21.65
C ALA A 202 -9.56 0.60 20.23
N ALA A 203 -10.61 1.27 19.73
CA ALA A 203 -10.63 1.79 18.36
C ALA A 203 -9.52 2.80 18.03
N ASP A 204 -8.91 3.41 19.05
CA ASP A 204 -7.81 4.36 18.95
C ASP A 204 -6.48 3.76 19.46
N GLU A 205 -6.37 2.44 19.62
CA GLU A 205 -5.19 1.74 20.15
C GLU A 205 -4.51 0.85 19.11
N MET A 206 -3.21 0.66 19.30
CA MET A 206 -2.37 -0.29 18.58
C MET A 206 -1.34 -0.89 19.55
N GLU A 207 -0.74 -2.01 19.17
CA GLU A 207 0.18 -2.75 20.03
C GLU A 207 1.56 -2.94 19.38
N ILE A 208 2.61 -2.63 20.15
CA ILE A 208 4.00 -2.88 19.79
C ILE A 208 4.42 -4.25 20.31
N GLY A 209 5.02 -5.04 19.43
CA GLY A 209 5.60 -6.34 19.73
C GLY A 209 4.56 -7.46 19.79
N MET A 210 3.37 -7.29 19.22
CA MET A 210 2.41 -8.39 19.09
C MET A 210 3.05 -9.55 18.30
N GLY A 211 2.84 -10.78 18.77
CA GLY A 211 3.36 -11.98 18.09
C GLY A 211 2.48 -12.40 16.90
N ILE A 212 3.00 -13.30 16.06
CA ILE A 212 2.29 -13.79 14.86
C ILE A 212 1.09 -14.68 15.18
N HIS A 213 0.89 -15.11 16.42
CA HIS A 213 -0.27 -15.90 16.85
C HIS A 213 -1.20 -15.11 17.80
N ASN A 214 -1.22 -13.78 17.72
CA ASN A 214 -1.90 -12.88 18.67
C ASN A 214 -1.34 -12.93 20.10
N GLU A 215 -0.09 -13.37 20.30
CA GLU A 215 0.50 -13.26 21.63
C GLU A 215 0.68 -11.79 22.02
N PRO A 216 0.37 -11.43 23.28
CA PRO A 216 0.53 -10.06 23.75
C PRO A 216 1.92 -9.52 23.47
N GLY A 217 1.95 -8.25 23.06
CA GLY A 217 3.16 -7.49 22.89
C GLY A 217 3.68 -6.92 24.20
N VAL A 218 4.46 -5.85 24.07
CA VAL A 218 5.12 -5.20 25.21
C VAL A 218 4.51 -3.87 25.60
N LYS A 219 3.72 -3.26 24.71
CA LYS A 219 3.18 -1.92 24.93
C LYS A 219 1.98 -1.67 24.01
N THR A 220 0.84 -1.35 24.61
CA THR A 220 -0.31 -0.75 23.91
C THR A 220 -0.16 0.77 23.91
N ILE A 221 -0.38 1.41 22.76
CA ILE A 221 -0.29 2.86 22.58
C ILE A 221 -1.46 3.36 21.74
N LYS A 222 -1.70 4.67 21.76
CA LYS A 222 -2.70 5.28 20.87
C LYS A 222 -2.21 5.31 19.42
N ILE A 223 -3.13 5.11 18.48
CA ILE A 223 -2.86 5.26 17.05
C ILE A 223 -2.49 6.73 16.80
N GLY A 224 -1.33 6.92 16.19
CA GLY A 224 -0.79 8.24 15.85
C GLY A 224 -0.11 8.22 14.50
N LYS A 225 0.68 9.25 14.21
CA LYS A 225 1.48 9.31 12.98
C LYS A 225 2.50 8.16 12.93
N VAL A 226 2.67 7.57 11.76
CA VAL A 226 3.57 6.42 11.55
C VAL A 226 5.02 6.76 11.89
N GLU A 227 5.45 8.00 11.69
CA GLU A 227 6.80 8.45 12.02
C GLU A 227 7.11 8.31 13.52
N ALA A 228 6.13 8.60 14.38
CA ALA A 228 6.29 8.49 15.83
C ALA A 228 6.29 7.02 16.29
N LEU A 229 5.46 6.17 15.66
CA LEU A 229 5.52 4.72 15.86
C LEU A 229 6.90 4.18 15.49
N LEU A 230 7.43 4.58 14.34
CA LEU A 230 8.73 4.12 13.88
C LEU A 230 9.87 4.60 14.78
N ASP A 231 9.79 5.78 15.39
CA ASP A 231 10.76 6.21 16.41
C ASP A 231 10.76 5.26 17.63
N GLU A 232 9.58 4.83 18.10
CA GLU A 232 9.45 3.86 19.19
C GLU A 232 9.97 2.47 18.80
N LEU A 233 9.74 2.02 17.57
CA LEU A 233 10.26 0.74 17.07
C LEU A 233 11.78 0.75 16.93
N VAL A 234 12.35 1.81 16.35
CA VAL A 234 13.81 1.96 16.19
C VAL A 234 14.50 2.04 17.55
N ALA A 235 13.89 2.67 18.56
CA ALA A 235 14.43 2.73 19.92
C ALA A 235 14.55 1.35 20.60
N LYS A 236 13.93 0.29 20.06
CA LYS A 236 14.13 -1.09 20.56
C LYS A 236 15.51 -1.65 20.21
N PHE A 237 16.18 -1.08 19.20
CA PHE A 237 17.53 -1.46 18.77
C PHE A 237 18.62 -0.75 19.60
N ASP A 238 18.29 -0.32 20.82
CA ASP A 238 19.20 0.38 21.73
C ASP A 238 20.20 -0.60 22.39
N PRO A 239 21.52 -0.30 22.38
CA PRO A 239 22.56 -1.11 23.02
C PRO A 239 22.35 -1.41 24.51
N SER A 240 21.56 -0.61 25.21
CA SER A 240 21.24 -0.81 26.64
C SER A 240 20.20 -1.89 26.91
N LYS A 241 19.56 -2.43 25.87
CA LYS A 241 18.54 -3.49 26.00
C LYS A 241 19.19 -4.85 26.17
N GLN A 242 18.59 -5.69 27.01
CA GLN A 242 19.06 -7.04 27.28
C GLN A 242 19.10 -7.93 26.03
N ASP A 243 18.28 -7.61 25.03
CA ASP A 243 18.05 -8.43 23.83
C ASP A 243 18.71 -7.84 22.58
N PHE A 244 19.64 -6.90 22.81
CA PHE A 244 20.32 -6.14 21.78
C PHE A 244 21.12 -7.04 20.84
N VAL A 245 21.00 -6.74 19.56
CA VAL A 245 21.85 -7.28 18.50
C VAL A 245 22.82 -6.16 18.10
N PRO A 246 24.14 -6.43 18.05
CA PRO A 246 25.12 -5.37 17.84
C PRO A 246 25.03 -4.79 16.43
N PHE A 247 24.75 -3.49 16.36
CA PHE A 247 24.87 -2.67 15.16
C PHE A 247 25.87 -1.54 15.42
N SER A 248 26.90 -1.46 14.59
CA SER A 248 27.91 -0.41 14.62
C SER A 248 27.70 0.58 13.48
N ARG A 249 28.14 1.82 13.70
CA ARG A 249 28.14 2.84 12.64
C ARG A 249 28.98 2.34 11.46
N GLY A 250 28.40 2.37 10.27
CA GLY A 250 29.02 1.89 9.03
C GLY A 250 28.73 0.43 8.71
N ASP A 251 28.09 -0.34 9.59
CA ASP A 251 27.67 -1.70 9.28
C ASP A 251 26.68 -1.68 8.12
N GLU A 252 26.84 -2.63 7.21
CA GLU A 252 25.90 -2.89 6.14
C GLU A 252 24.78 -3.79 6.66
N VAL A 253 23.53 -3.43 6.35
CA VAL A 253 22.34 -4.15 6.83
C VAL A 253 21.37 -4.45 5.69
N VAL A 254 20.66 -5.56 5.84
CA VAL A 254 19.42 -5.80 5.09
C VAL A 254 18.25 -5.39 5.97
N LEU A 255 17.36 -4.55 5.41
CA LEU A 255 16.09 -4.21 6.02
C LEU A 255 14.97 -4.99 5.32
N LEU A 256 14.31 -5.87 6.07
CA LEU A 256 13.11 -6.57 5.65
C LEU A 256 11.89 -5.92 6.32
N VAL A 257 10.95 -5.45 5.51
CA VAL A 257 9.67 -4.85 5.93
C VAL A 257 8.56 -5.81 5.52
N ASN A 258 8.04 -6.53 6.52
CA ASN A 258 7.09 -7.62 6.32
C ASN A 258 5.68 -7.21 6.77
N SER A 259 4.69 -7.41 5.89
CA SER A 259 3.27 -7.30 6.24
C SER A 259 2.82 -8.53 7.03
N LEU A 260 2.00 -8.32 8.07
CA LEU A 260 1.31 -9.39 8.78
C LEU A 260 0.01 -9.83 8.07
N GLY A 261 -0.25 -9.29 6.87
CA GLY A 261 -1.30 -9.72 5.94
C GLY A 261 -2.39 -8.67 5.69
N GLY A 262 -2.61 -7.74 6.63
CA GLY A 262 -3.69 -6.75 6.57
C GLY A 262 -3.27 -5.32 6.18
N VAL A 263 -1.99 -5.07 5.90
CA VAL A 263 -1.48 -3.73 5.52
C VAL A 263 -1.41 -3.60 3.99
N SER A 264 -1.86 -2.47 3.45
CA SER A 264 -1.82 -2.21 2.01
C SER A 264 -0.39 -2.10 1.48
N ALA A 265 -0.18 -2.42 0.19
CA ALA A 265 1.12 -2.27 -0.43
C ALA A 265 1.62 -0.81 -0.40
N LEU A 266 0.72 0.16 -0.53
CA LEU A 266 1.03 1.59 -0.47
C LEU A 266 1.59 1.96 0.90
N GLU A 267 0.87 1.63 1.97
CA GLU A 267 1.30 1.91 3.35
C GLU A 267 2.61 1.19 3.68
N LEU A 268 2.76 -0.07 3.27
CA LEU A 268 3.95 -0.87 3.56
C LEU A 268 5.21 -0.26 2.92
N HIS A 269 5.12 0.26 1.69
CA HIS A 269 6.24 0.93 1.02
C HIS A 269 6.55 2.31 1.63
N ALA A 270 5.52 3.06 2.03
CA ALA A 270 5.71 4.31 2.77
C ALA A 270 6.42 4.06 4.12
N ILE A 271 5.98 3.06 4.86
CA ILE A 271 6.63 2.59 6.10
C ILE A 271 8.08 2.20 5.82
N ALA A 272 8.35 1.46 4.74
CA ALA A 272 9.69 1.04 4.39
C ALA A 272 10.65 2.21 4.14
N HIS A 273 10.20 3.21 3.37
CA HIS A 273 10.99 4.41 3.08
C HIS A 273 11.34 5.20 4.37
N ILE A 274 10.35 5.40 5.24
CA ILE A 274 10.55 6.14 6.50
C ILE A 274 11.42 5.33 7.47
N ALA A 275 11.18 4.02 7.61
CA ALA A 275 11.92 3.14 8.49
C ALA A 275 13.40 3.07 8.09
N GLN A 276 13.70 2.93 6.79
CA GLN A 276 15.06 2.97 6.27
C GLN A 276 15.80 4.23 6.74
N THR A 277 15.20 5.40 6.48
CA THR A 277 15.79 6.70 6.85
C THR A 277 16.03 6.80 8.36
N LYS A 278 15.08 6.31 9.18
CA LYS A 278 15.20 6.35 10.65
C LYS A 278 16.28 5.41 11.18
N PHE A 279 16.40 4.19 10.64
CA PHE A 279 17.47 3.27 11.03
C PHE A 279 18.86 3.80 10.68
N GLU A 280 19.04 4.30 9.45
CA GLU A 280 20.31 4.88 9.01
C GLU A 280 20.72 6.08 9.87
N LYS A 281 19.75 6.93 10.23
CA LYS A 281 20.01 8.08 11.12
C LYS A 281 20.31 7.68 12.56
N ALA A 282 19.53 6.76 13.14
CA ALA A 282 19.61 6.40 14.55
C ALA A 282 20.80 5.49 14.87
N LEU A 283 21.06 4.49 14.00
CA LEU A 283 22.11 3.49 14.21
C LEU A 283 23.39 3.80 13.42
N GLY A 284 23.33 4.67 12.41
CA GLY A 284 24.47 4.96 11.54
C GLY A 284 24.84 3.81 10.62
N VAL A 285 23.94 2.84 10.42
CA VAL A 285 24.09 1.71 9.50
C VAL A 285 23.81 2.13 8.06
N LYS A 286 24.16 1.28 7.09
CA LYS A 286 23.88 1.47 5.66
C LYS A 286 22.99 0.36 5.16
N THR A 287 21.79 0.70 4.69
CA THR A 287 20.88 -0.29 4.10
C THR A 287 21.37 -0.69 2.72
N VAL A 288 21.86 -1.92 2.56
CA VAL A 288 22.38 -2.44 1.28
C VAL A 288 21.34 -3.23 0.49
N ARG A 289 20.31 -3.76 1.17
CA ARG A 289 19.13 -4.35 0.55
C ARG A 289 17.88 -3.93 1.32
N LEU A 290 16.85 -3.56 0.59
CA LEU A 290 15.52 -3.26 1.12
C LEU A 290 14.53 -4.25 0.53
N ILE A 291 13.97 -5.10 1.38
CA ILE A 291 13.04 -6.17 0.99
C ILE A 291 11.68 -5.83 1.60
N VAL A 292 10.65 -5.66 0.77
CA VAL A 292 9.31 -5.21 1.20
C VAL A 292 8.25 -6.15 0.64
N GLY A 293 7.32 -6.61 1.47
CA GLY A 293 6.28 -7.54 1.01
C GLY A 293 5.61 -8.35 2.13
N ASN A 294 4.88 -9.38 1.75
CA ASN A 294 4.30 -10.36 2.67
C ASN A 294 5.11 -11.66 2.62
N PHE A 295 5.87 -11.92 3.67
CA PHE A 295 6.78 -13.07 3.79
C PHE A 295 6.38 -14.01 4.92
N MET A 296 5.87 -13.45 6.02
CA MET A 296 5.36 -14.18 7.16
C MET A 296 4.15 -13.44 7.73
N ALA A 297 2.97 -13.89 7.34
CA ALA A 297 1.72 -13.29 7.77
C ALA A 297 1.36 -13.69 9.22
N ALA A 298 0.34 -13.03 9.75
CA ALA A 298 -0.49 -13.49 10.85
C ALA A 298 -1.94 -13.41 10.37
N PHE A 299 -2.36 -14.33 9.50
CA PHE A 299 -3.61 -14.23 8.73
C PHE A 299 -3.83 -12.85 8.08
N ASN A 300 -4.84 -12.11 8.54
CA ASN A 300 -5.22 -10.78 8.10
C ASN A 300 -4.77 -9.69 9.08
N GLY A 301 -3.72 -9.96 9.86
CA GLY A 301 -3.21 -9.05 10.90
C GLY A 301 -2.91 -7.67 10.31
N PRO A 302 -3.58 -6.59 10.76
CA PRO A 302 -3.39 -5.24 10.26
C PRO A 302 -2.14 -4.62 10.89
N GLY A 303 -1.00 -5.23 10.62
CA GLY A 303 0.28 -4.85 11.20
C GLY A 303 1.45 -5.18 10.28
N PHE A 304 2.63 -4.74 10.71
CA PHE A 304 3.87 -4.97 9.99
C PHE A 304 4.99 -5.31 10.98
N SER A 305 6.10 -5.80 10.44
CA SER A 305 7.33 -6.05 11.18
C SER A 305 8.53 -5.51 10.42
N LEU A 306 9.52 -5.05 11.18
CA LEU A 306 10.79 -4.55 10.70
C LEU A 306 11.88 -5.49 11.18
N THR A 307 12.62 -6.08 10.26
CA THR A 307 13.75 -6.95 10.54
C THR A 307 15.03 -6.33 10.00
N LEU A 308 16.06 -6.22 10.86
CA LEU A 308 17.43 -5.96 10.44
C LEU A 308 18.27 -7.24 10.52
N LEU A 309 19.01 -7.51 9.46
CA LEU A 309 20.13 -8.45 9.45
C LEU A 309 21.44 -7.66 9.37
N ASN A 310 22.32 -7.81 10.35
CA ASN A 310 23.67 -7.24 10.27
C ASN A 310 24.54 -8.06 9.31
N VAL A 311 24.70 -7.58 8.08
CA VAL A 311 25.46 -8.27 7.01
C VAL A 311 26.95 -8.28 7.36
N THR A 312 27.48 -7.15 7.81
CA THR A 312 28.91 -7.01 8.16
C THR A 312 29.33 -8.00 9.24
N GLU A 313 28.59 -8.07 10.35
CA GLU A 313 28.91 -8.97 11.45
C GLU A 313 28.62 -10.44 11.11
N THR A 314 27.57 -10.72 10.32
CA THR A 314 27.26 -12.09 9.88
C THR A 314 28.33 -12.61 8.94
N ALA A 315 28.75 -11.83 7.94
CA ALA A 315 29.81 -12.23 7.01
C ALA A 315 31.14 -12.45 7.74
N LYS A 316 31.48 -11.57 8.69
CA LYS A 316 32.71 -11.68 9.48
C LYS A 316 32.75 -12.89 10.40
N LYS A 317 31.64 -13.21 11.08
CA LYS A 317 31.58 -14.33 12.05
C LYS A 317 31.28 -15.67 11.39
N GLY A 318 30.48 -15.65 10.33
CA GLY A 318 30.05 -16.85 9.60
C GLY A 318 31.01 -17.27 8.48
N ASP A 319 31.90 -16.37 8.04
CA ASP A 319 32.89 -16.60 6.97
C ASP A 319 32.27 -17.01 5.63
N PHE A 320 31.24 -16.27 5.19
CA PHE A 320 30.62 -16.44 3.87
C PHE A 320 30.07 -15.12 3.31
N ASP A 321 29.85 -15.08 1.99
CA ASP A 321 29.22 -13.95 1.31
C ASP A 321 27.71 -13.94 1.55
N VAL A 322 27.28 -13.15 2.55
CA VAL A 322 25.88 -13.01 2.94
C VAL A 322 25.05 -12.37 1.82
N LEU A 323 25.57 -11.37 1.12
CA LEU A 323 24.83 -10.70 0.04
C LEU A 323 24.71 -11.60 -1.18
N GLY A 324 25.79 -12.28 -1.56
CA GLY A 324 25.76 -13.32 -2.60
C GLY A 324 24.72 -14.40 -2.28
N ALA A 325 24.63 -14.83 -1.01
CA ALA A 325 23.63 -15.80 -0.58
C ALA A 325 22.18 -15.28 -0.69
N LEU A 326 21.94 -14.01 -0.35
CA LEU A 326 20.62 -13.39 -0.47
C LEU A 326 20.22 -13.13 -1.93
N ASP A 327 21.15 -12.65 -2.75
CA ASP A 327 20.92 -12.31 -4.16
C ASP A 327 20.91 -13.54 -5.08
N ALA A 328 21.38 -14.69 -4.60
CA ALA A 328 21.39 -15.92 -5.40
C ALA A 328 19.99 -16.26 -5.94
N PRO A 329 19.87 -16.67 -7.22
CA PRO A 329 18.59 -16.97 -7.83
C PRO A 329 17.92 -18.17 -7.17
N VAL A 330 16.60 -18.10 -7.06
CA VAL A 330 15.73 -19.16 -6.51
C VAL A 330 14.48 -19.29 -7.38
N SER A 331 13.83 -20.45 -7.30
CA SER A 331 12.57 -20.73 -8.00
C SER A 331 11.52 -21.19 -7.00
N THR A 332 10.93 -20.24 -6.27
CA THR A 332 9.88 -20.49 -5.28
C THR A 332 8.71 -19.52 -5.50
N ALA A 333 7.55 -19.82 -4.92
CA ALA A 333 6.35 -19.00 -5.13
C ALA A 333 6.43 -17.62 -4.45
N ALA A 334 7.21 -17.49 -3.37
CA ALA A 334 7.11 -16.36 -2.46
C ALA A 334 8.40 -15.59 -2.21
N TRP A 335 9.54 -16.01 -2.77
CA TRP A 335 10.77 -15.21 -2.67
C TRP A 335 10.91 -14.30 -3.90
N PRO A 336 11.00 -12.97 -3.74
CA PRO A 336 11.13 -12.06 -4.87
C PRO A 336 12.47 -12.26 -5.58
N SER A 337 12.48 -12.09 -6.91
CA SER A 337 13.74 -11.98 -7.64
C SER A 337 14.42 -10.67 -7.21
N LEU A 338 15.45 -10.77 -6.36
CA LEU A 338 16.23 -9.63 -5.93
C LEU A 338 17.15 -9.20 -7.07
N GLN A 339 16.67 -8.29 -7.93
CA GLN A 339 17.50 -7.64 -8.96
C GLN A 339 18.03 -6.27 -8.49
N GLN A 340 18.16 -6.09 -7.17
CA GLN A 340 18.74 -4.86 -6.61
C GLN A 340 20.23 -4.81 -6.94
N LYS A 341 20.61 -3.92 -7.86
CA LYS A 341 22.01 -3.59 -8.12
C LYS A 341 22.52 -2.69 -7.00
N ASP A 342 23.81 -2.77 -6.68
CA ASP A 342 24.45 -1.90 -5.68
C ASP A 342 24.41 -0.40 -6.05
N LYS A 343 23.98 -0.06 -7.27
CA LYS A 343 23.72 1.30 -7.73
C LYS A 343 22.32 1.38 -8.35
N PRO A 344 21.53 2.43 -8.06
CA PRO A 344 20.28 2.69 -8.77
C PRO A 344 20.52 2.73 -10.28
N ALA A 345 19.54 2.27 -11.08
CA ALA A 345 19.57 2.46 -12.53
C ALA A 345 19.75 3.96 -12.85
N HIS A 346 20.45 4.27 -13.96
CA HIS A 346 20.82 5.63 -14.38
C HIS A 346 19.66 6.61 -14.19
N GLY A 347 19.74 7.47 -13.17
CA GLY A 347 18.74 8.49 -12.91
C GLY A 347 18.44 8.73 -11.43
N GLY A 348 18.33 7.67 -10.61
CA GLY A 348 17.94 7.80 -9.20
C GLY A 348 16.63 8.59 -8.99
N VAL A 349 16.36 9.00 -7.74
CA VAL A 349 15.35 10.04 -7.47
C VAL A 349 15.90 11.37 -8.00
N GLN A 350 15.18 12.01 -8.91
CA GLN A 350 15.55 13.32 -9.45
C GLN A 350 14.63 14.38 -8.87
N GLU A 351 15.20 15.52 -8.51
CA GLU A 351 14.40 16.73 -8.26
C GLU A 351 13.89 17.25 -9.62
N GLU A 352 12.59 17.42 -9.75
CA GLU A 352 12.00 18.08 -10.92
C GLU A 352 12.43 19.56 -10.97
N LYS A 353 12.75 20.03 -12.17
CA LYS A 353 13.03 21.45 -12.41
C LYS A 353 11.70 22.18 -12.62
N GLU A 354 11.50 23.32 -11.95
CA GLU A 354 10.36 24.22 -12.19
C GLU A 354 10.19 24.49 -13.70
N THR A 355 8.97 24.28 -14.22
CA THR A 355 8.61 24.51 -15.62
C THR A 355 7.99 25.90 -15.80
N ASP A 356 8.00 26.44 -17.03
CA ASP A 356 7.42 27.77 -17.35
C ASP A 356 5.91 27.89 -17.05
N SER A 357 5.22 26.79 -16.75
CA SER A 357 3.82 26.72 -16.32
C SER A 357 3.55 27.39 -14.96
N ASP A 358 4.58 27.69 -14.16
CA ASP A 358 4.43 28.33 -12.85
C ASP A 358 4.30 29.86 -12.90
N LYS A 359 4.37 30.46 -14.10
CA LYS A 359 4.21 31.91 -14.32
C LYS A 359 2.79 32.26 -14.77
N PRO A 360 2.26 33.44 -14.39
CA PRO A 360 0.99 33.93 -14.94
C PRO A 360 1.03 33.98 -16.47
N ALA A 361 -0.10 33.66 -17.09
CA ALA A 361 -0.31 33.70 -18.51
C ALA A 361 -0.09 35.12 -19.06
N ALA A 362 0.33 35.19 -20.32
CA ALA A 362 0.48 36.48 -20.99
C ALA A 362 -0.88 37.22 -21.06
N PRO A 363 -0.91 38.54 -20.80
CA PRO A 363 -2.14 39.34 -20.85
C PRO A 363 -2.89 39.19 -22.18
N THR A 364 -4.22 39.08 -22.12
CA THR A 364 -5.08 39.03 -23.30
C THR A 364 -5.41 40.42 -23.84
N GLY A 365 -5.33 41.45 -23.00
CA GLY A 365 -5.73 42.82 -23.31
C GLY A 365 -7.24 43.08 -23.16
N ILE A 366 -8.00 42.10 -22.67
CA ILE A 366 -9.44 42.17 -22.42
C ILE A 366 -9.63 42.40 -20.92
N LYS A 367 -10.11 43.59 -20.54
CA LYS A 367 -10.21 43.98 -19.14
C LYS A 367 -11.31 43.21 -18.40
N ALA A 368 -11.02 42.78 -17.19
CA ALA A 368 -11.97 42.23 -16.24
C ALA A 368 -12.14 43.17 -15.03
N ASP A 369 -13.29 43.08 -14.34
CA ASP A 369 -13.45 43.72 -13.02
C ASP A 369 -12.81 42.82 -11.97
N GLY A 370 -11.56 43.09 -11.59
CA GLY A 370 -10.83 42.24 -10.65
C GLY A 370 -11.44 42.14 -9.26
N LYS A 371 -12.22 43.14 -8.82
CA LYS A 371 -12.94 43.05 -7.54
C LYS A 371 -14.10 42.08 -7.65
N LEU A 372 -14.88 42.18 -8.72
CA LEU A 372 -15.97 41.25 -8.99
C LEU A 372 -15.45 39.84 -9.17
N PHE A 373 -14.43 39.67 -10.02
CA PHE A 373 -13.89 38.38 -10.38
C PHE A 373 -13.40 37.63 -9.13
N LYS A 374 -12.64 38.33 -8.27
CA LYS A 374 -12.22 37.81 -6.98
C LYS A 374 -13.41 37.43 -6.09
N ALA A 375 -14.38 38.33 -5.92
CA ALA A 375 -15.53 38.10 -5.04
C ALA A 375 -16.39 36.90 -5.50
N MET A 376 -16.53 36.71 -6.82
CA MET A 376 -17.22 35.56 -7.39
C MET A 376 -16.49 34.26 -7.08
N ILE A 377 -15.17 34.19 -7.29
CA ILE A 377 -14.38 33.00 -6.97
C ILE A 377 -14.45 32.68 -5.48
N GLU A 378 -14.22 33.66 -4.60
CA GLU A 378 -14.29 33.47 -3.15
C GLU A 378 -15.66 32.92 -2.72
N SER A 379 -16.75 33.50 -3.23
CA SER A 379 -18.12 33.05 -2.93
C SER A 379 -18.41 31.64 -3.46
N ALA A 380 -17.92 31.28 -4.65
CA ALA A 380 -18.08 29.94 -5.21
C ALA A 380 -17.33 28.88 -4.41
N VAL A 381 -16.10 29.16 -3.99
CA VAL A 381 -15.30 28.22 -3.19
C VAL A 381 -15.88 28.08 -1.77
N ASP A 382 -16.40 29.14 -1.18
CA ASP A 382 -17.06 29.09 0.13
C ASP A 382 -18.34 28.23 0.12
N ASP A 383 -19.16 28.33 -0.93
CA ASP A 383 -20.36 27.51 -1.06
C ASP A 383 -19.99 26.04 -1.41
N LEU A 384 -18.94 25.82 -2.21
CA LEU A 384 -18.40 24.49 -2.49
C LEU A 384 -17.85 23.81 -1.22
N LYS A 385 -17.14 24.53 -0.35
CA LYS A 385 -16.66 24.03 0.96
C LYS A 385 -17.79 23.52 1.83
N GLN A 386 -18.96 24.18 1.79
CA GLN A 386 -20.12 23.77 2.56
C GLN A 386 -20.81 22.54 1.95
N ALA A 387 -20.81 22.43 0.62
CA ALA A 387 -21.46 21.34 -0.09
C ALA A 387 -20.58 20.07 -0.21
N GLU A 388 -19.26 20.20 -0.12
CA GLU A 388 -18.28 19.11 -0.32
C GLU A 388 -18.68 17.81 0.40
N PRO A 389 -18.99 17.78 1.71
CA PRO A 389 -19.26 16.52 2.39
C PRO A 389 -20.47 15.78 1.82
N GLN A 390 -21.44 16.53 1.29
CA GLN A 390 -22.63 15.95 0.65
C GLN A 390 -22.32 15.44 -0.76
N ILE A 391 -21.54 16.20 -1.54
CA ILE A 391 -21.12 15.81 -2.89
C ILE A 391 -20.29 14.51 -2.81
N THR A 392 -19.30 14.46 -1.92
CA THR A 392 -18.46 13.28 -1.67
C THR A 392 -19.28 12.09 -1.19
N LYS A 393 -20.28 12.31 -0.34
CA LYS A 393 -21.22 11.25 0.09
C LYS A 393 -22.03 10.69 -1.08
N PHE A 394 -22.56 11.55 -1.95
CA PHE A 394 -23.30 11.10 -3.13
C PHE A 394 -22.40 10.36 -4.11
N ASP A 395 -21.16 10.80 -4.26
CA ASP A 395 -20.17 10.12 -5.09
C ASP A 395 -19.68 8.80 -4.49
N THR A 396 -19.69 8.64 -3.16
CA THR A 396 -19.41 7.33 -2.54
C THR A 396 -20.48 6.30 -2.91
N ILE A 397 -21.72 6.75 -3.17
CA ILE A 397 -22.83 5.89 -3.57
C ILE A 397 -22.80 5.66 -5.09
N ALA A 398 -22.48 6.70 -5.87
CA ALA A 398 -22.54 6.67 -7.32
C ALA A 398 -21.19 6.43 -8.03
N GLY A 399 -20.08 6.31 -7.30
CA GLY A 399 -18.74 6.36 -7.85
C GLY A 399 -17.69 5.90 -6.83
N ASP A 400 -16.55 6.60 -6.78
CA ASP A 400 -15.41 6.30 -5.91
C ASP A 400 -15.31 7.23 -4.69
N GLY A 401 -16.18 8.23 -4.59
CA GLY A 401 -16.30 9.05 -3.38
C GLY A 401 -15.21 10.09 -3.24
N ASP A 402 -14.74 10.69 -4.35
CA ASP A 402 -13.70 11.72 -4.35
C ASP A 402 -14.13 13.02 -5.06
N CYS A 403 -15.33 13.08 -5.65
CA CYS A 403 -15.75 14.21 -6.47
C CYS A 403 -15.77 15.54 -5.71
N GLY A 404 -16.34 15.56 -4.50
CA GLY A 404 -16.39 16.79 -3.69
C GLY A 404 -15.00 17.25 -3.28
N GLU A 405 -14.16 16.33 -2.78
CA GLU A 405 -12.77 16.60 -2.42
C GLU A 405 -11.97 17.14 -3.62
N THR A 406 -12.16 16.57 -4.81
CA THR A 406 -11.49 16.99 -6.05
C THR A 406 -11.91 18.40 -6.47
N LEU A 407 -13.21 18.71 -6.43
CA LEU A 407 -13.69 20.06 -6.74
C LEU A 407 -13.14 21.08 -5.73
N LEU A 408 -13.11 20.73 -4.45
CA LEU A 408 -12.61 21.61 -3.39
C LEU A 408 -11.10 21.84 -3.51
N ALA A 409 -10.31 20.82 -3.84
CA ALA A 409 -8.88 20.95 -4.13
C ALA A 409 -8.64 21.93 -5.30
N GLY A 410 -9.49 21.89 -6.33
CA GLY A 410 -9.55 22.89 -7.40
C GLY A 410 -9.75 24.31 -6.86
N GLY A 411 -10.80 24.52 -6.08
CA GLY A 411 -11.15 25.80 -5.48
C GLY A 411 -10.07 26.37 -4.56
N ASP A 412 -9.53 25.55 -3.65
CA ASP A 412 -8.47 25.94 -2.73
C ASP A 412 -7.17 26.29 -3.47
N GLY A 413 -6.82 25.54 -4.53
CA GLY A 413 -5.70 25.87 -5.40
C GLY A 413 -5.84 27.26 -6.03
N ILE A 414 -7.05 27.62 -6.49
CA ILE A 414 -7.33 28.95 -7.06
C ILE A 414 -7.22 30.04 -5.98
N LEU A 415 -7.78 29.83 -4.78
CA LEU A 415 -7.68 30.79 -3.68
C LEU A 415 -6.22 31.04 -3.26
N ASP A 416 -5.43 29.97 -3.17
CA ASP A 416 -4.00 30.07 -2.86
C ASP A 416 -3.24 30.82 -3.97
N ALA A 417 -3.57 30.61 -5.23
CA ALA A 417 -2.99 31.35 -6.34
C ALA A 417 -3.37 32.84 -6.31
N ILE A 418 -4.62 33.20 -5.99
CA ILE A 418 -5.05 34.59 -5.79
C ILE A 418 -4.24 35.24 -4.66
N LYS A 419 -4.13 34.56 -3.51
CA LYS A 419 -3.36 35.03 -2.35
C LYS A 419 -1.89 35.30 -2.71
N ASN A 420 -1.32 34.44 -3.55
CA ASN A 420 0.06 34.55 -4.02
C ASN A 420 0.23 35.41 -5.29
N LYS A 421 -0.82 36.10 -5.75
CA LYS A 421 -0.80 36.96 -6.95
C LYS A 421 -0.33 36.23 -8.22
N LYS A 422 -0.69 34.95 -8.33
CA LYS A 422 -0.43 34.10 -9.50
C LYS A 422 -1.53 34.15 -10.56
N ILE A 423 -2.59 34.93 -10.32
CA ILE A 423 -3.72 35.13 -11.25
C ILE A 423 -3.83 36.61 -11.58
N ASP A 424 -3.89 36.96 -12.86
CA ASP A 424 -4.24 38.30 -13.30
C ASP A 424 -5.77 38.49 -13.24
N LEU A 425 -6.26 39.14 -12.18
CA LEU A 425 -7.69 39.35 -11.96
C LEU A 425 -8.26 40.52 -12.78
N ASP A 426 -7.42 41.42 -13.29
CA ASP A 426 -7.85 42.62 -14.02
C ASP A 426 -7.87 42.42 -15.55
N ASP A 427 -7.47 41.23 -16.01
CA ASP A 427 -7.46 40.80 -17.41
C ASP A 427 -8.10 39.41 -17.56
N ALA A 428 -8.68 39.12 -18.72
CA ALA A 428 -9.22 37.78 -18.98
C ALA A 428 -8.16 36.67 -19.02
N ALA A 429 -6.86 37.01 -19.02
CA ALA A 429 -5.75 36.09 -18.79
C ALA A 429 -5.88 35.32 -17.48
N GLY A 430 -6.54 35.88 -16.45
CA GLY A 430 -6.83 35.17 -15.21
C GLY A 430 -7.62 33.88 -15.40
N VAL A 431 -8.43 33.76 -16.46
CA VAL A 431 -9.10 32.50 -16.82
C VAL A 431 -8.09 31.43 -17.28
N SER A 432 -7.04 31.85 -17.97
CA SER A 432 -5.94 30.96 -18.37
C SER A 432 -5.11 30.51 -17.18
N ASP A 433 -4.86 31.41 -16.23
CA ASP A 433 -4.19 31.08 -14.98
C ASP A 433 -4.99 30.02 -14.19
N ILE A 434 -6.32 30.22 -14.07
CA ILE A 434 -7.23 29.26 -13.45
C ILE A 434 -7.17 27.90 -14.14
N SER A 435 -7.10 27.86 -15.48
CA SER A 435 -6.99 26.60 -16.22
C SER A 435 -5.76 25.78 -15.80
N HIS A 436 -4.59 26.42 -15.67
CA HIS A 436 -3.36 25.75 -15.26
C HIS A 436 -3.37 25.31 -13.80
N ILE A 437 -3.98 26.13 -12.93
CA ILE A 437 -4.11 25.79 -11.51
C ILE A 437 -4.99 24.55 -11.35
N VAL A 438 -6.16 24.55 -12.01
CA VAL A 438 -7.11 23.43 -11.99
C VAL A 438 -6.50 22.15 -12.55
N GLU A 439 -5.70 22.23 -13.61
CA GLU A 439 -4.98 21.08 -14.17
C GLU A 439 -4.06 20.42 -13.13
N ASN A 440 -3.42 21.21 -12.27
CA ASN A 440 -2.48 20.72 -11.26
C ASN A 440 -3.14 20.34 -9.93
N SER A 441 -4.24 20.99 -9.56
CA SER A 441 -4.89 20.79 -8.26
C SER A 441 -6.07 19.82 -8.31
N MET A 442 -6.63 19.55 -9.49
CA MET A 442 -7.71 18.59 -9.67
C MET A 442 -7.21 17.33 -10.40
N GLY A 443 -7.30 16.19 -9.74
CA GLY A 443 -7.01 14.89 -10.35
C GLY A 443 -8.15 14.34 -11.22
N GLY A 444 -7.87 13.20 -11.87
CA GLY A 444 -8.88 12.36 -12.49
C GLY A 444 -9.67 12.99 -13.63
N THR A 445 -10.85 12.43 -13.91
CA THR A 445 -11.71 12.86 -15.02
C THR A 445 -12.20 14.29 -14.81
N SER A 446 -12.55 14.68 -13.58
CA SER A 446 -13.01 16.03 -13.27
C SER A 446 -11.96 17.09 -13.61
N GLY A 447 -10.70 16.90 -13.19
CA GLY A 447 -9.61 17.83 -13.54
C GLY A 447 -9.44 17.99 -15.04
N GLY A 448 -9.46 16.89 -15.80
CA GLY A 448 -9.41 16.93 -17.26
C GLY A 448 -10.57 17.69 -17.90
N LEU A 449 -11.81 17.46 -17.44
CA LEU A 449 -13.02 18.10 -17.98
C LEU A 449 -13.03 19.61 -17.73
N TYR A 450 -12.73 20.05 -16.50
CA TYR A 450 -12.65 21.48 -16.18
C TYR A 450 -11.49 22.15 -16.92
N SER A 451 -10.31 21.51 -17.01
CA SER A 451 -9.16 22.05 -17.74
C SER A 451 -9.47 22.27 -19.22
N ILE A 452 -10.14 21.30 -19.87
CA ILE A 452 -10.56 21.43 -21.28
C ILE A 452 -11.61 22.54 -21.42
N PHE A 453 -12.56 22.63 -20.49
CA PHE A 453 -13.58 23.69 -20.50
C PHE A 453 -12.95 25.08 -20.36
N PHE A 454 -12.05 25.28 -19.39
CA PHE A 454 -11.36 26.56 -19.21
C PHE A 454 -10.46 26.91 -20.40
N ALA A 455 -9.73 25.94 -20.96
CA ALA A 455 -8.97 26.15 -22.20
C ALA A 455 -9.87 26.62 -23.34
N GLY A 456 -11.04 25.99 -23.53
CA GLY A 456 -12.04 26.43 -24.51
C GLY A 456 -12.64 27.80 -24.21
N LEU A 457 -12.79 28.16 -22.92
CA LEU A 457 -13.26 29.47 -22.48
C LEU A 457 -12.23 30.56 -22.85
N VAL A 458 -10.93 30.31 -22.62
CA VAL A 458 -9.85 31.22 -23.03
C VAL A 458 -9.82 31.42 -24.55
N ILE A 459 -10.01 30.34 -25.32
CA ILE A 459 -10.11 30.42 -26.79
C ILE A 459 -11.28 31.33 -27.18
N GLY A 460 -12.48 31.05 -26.65
CA GLY A 460 -13.68 31.81 -26.98
C GLY A 460 -13.61 33.28 -26.58
N ILE A 461 -13.02 33.61 -25.42
CA ILE A 461 -12.79 34.99 -25.00
C ILE A 461 -11.88 35.72 -26.02
N LYS A 462 -10.75 35.11 -26.40
CA LYS A 462 -9.81 35.71 -27.37
C LYS A 462 -10.43 35.92 -28.75
N GLU A 463 -11.31 35.01 -29.18
CA GLU A 463 -12.00 35.11 -30.48
C GLU A 463 -12.95 36.31 -30.56
N THR A 464 -13.53 36.75 -29.45
CA THR A 464 -14.45 37.90 -29.44
C THR A 464 -13.77 39.22 -29.82
N LYS A 465 -12.46 39.35 -29.58
CA LYS A 465 -11.70 40.61 -29.72
C LYS A 465 -12.34 41.80 -29.00
N ALA A 466 -13.11 41.52 -27.94
CA ALA A 466 -13.72 42.54 -27.11
C ALA A 466 -12.66 43.34 -26.33
N LYS A 467 -13.05 44.47 -25.74
CA LYS A 467 -12.17 45.25 -24.86
C LYS A 467 -12.37 44.95 -23.38
N GLU A 468 -13.54 44.43 -23.03
CA GLU A 468 -13.98 44.19 -21.66
C GLU A 468 -14.75 42.88 -21.60
N LEU A 469 -14.61 42.15 -20.49
CA LEU A 469 -15.29 40.89 -20.23
C LEU A 469 -16.73 41.16 -19.78
N SER A 470 -17.66 41.19 -20.74
CA SER A 470 -19.09 41.34 -20.49
C SER A 470 -19.81 39.98 -20.43
N VAL A 471 -21.07 39.99 -19.99
CA VAL A 471 -21.95 38.79 -20.03
C VAL A 471 -22.07 38.24 -21.46
N ASP A 472 -22.09 39.10 -22.48
CA ASP A 472 -22.14 38.66 -23.88
C ASP A 472 -20.88 37.93 -24.31
N VAL A 473 -19.71 38.47 -23.94
CA VAL A 473 -18.40 37.85 -24.21
C VAL A 473 -18.29 36.52 -23.49
N PHE A 474 -18.67 36.48 -22.20
CA PHE A 474 -18.67 35.25 -21.41
C PHE A 474 -19.62 34.20 -21.98
N ALA A 475 -20.84 34.59 -22.39
CA ALA A 475 -21.80 33.69 -23.03
C ALA A 475 -21.27 33.07 -24.32
N GLN A 476 -20.62 33.87 -25.18
CA GLN A 476 -19.99 33.38 -26.41
C GLN A 476 -18.83 32.43 -26.09
N ALA A 477 -17.99 32.80 -25.12
CA ALA A 477 -16.89 31.95 -24.70
C ALA A 477 -17.35 30.62 -24.12
N CYS A 478 -18.45 30.60 -23.35
CA CYS A 478 -19.04 29.36 -22.83
C CYS A 478 -19.52 28.43 -23.95
N GLN A 479 -19.99 28.94 -25.09
CA GLN A 479 -20.31 28.11 -26.25
C GLN A 479 -19.06 27.43 -26.81
N THR A 480 -18.00 28.22 -27.07
CA THR A 480 -16.72 27.68 -27.54
C THR A 480 -16.14 26.66 -26.55
N ALA A 481 -16.27 26.92 -25.25
CA ALA A 481 -15.85 26.01 -24.18
C ALA A 481 -16.62 24.70 -24.21
N LEU A 482 -17.96 24.75 -24.31
CA LEU A 482 -18.80 23.57 -24.38
C LEU A 482 -18.56 22.76 -25.66
N GLU A 483 -18.41 23.40 -26.80
CA GLU A 483 -18.05 22.75 -28.06
C GLU A 483 -16.68 22.08 -27.99
N THR A 484 -15.71 22.73 -27.34
CA THR A 484 -14.37 22.18 -27.13
C THR A 484 -14.43 20.96 -26.22
N LEU A 485 -15.11 21.05 -25.09
CA LEU A 485 -15.31 19.93 -24.16
C LEU A 485 -16.01 18.75 -24.85
N SER A 486 -17.05 19.02 -25.64
CA SER A 486 -17.85 18.00 -26.34
C SER A 486 -17.08 17.18 -27.39
N LYS A 487 -15.88 17.63 -27.79
CA LYS A 487 -14.96 16.85 -28.65
C LYS A 487 -14.26 15.74 -27.89
N TYR A 488 -14.07 15.90 -26.58
CA TYR A 488 -13.27 15.01 -25.73
C TYR A 488 -14.12 14.20 -24.75
N THR A 489 -15.41 14.51 -24.61
CA THR A 489 -16.38 13.67 -23.89
C THR A 489 -17.57 13.30 -24.77
N GLN A 490 -18.02 12.05 -24.66
CA GLN A 490 -19.24 11.57 -25.31
C GLN A 490 -20.50 11.83 -24.47
N ALA A 491 -20.36 12.22 -23.20
CA ALA A 491 -21.49 12.52 -22.33
C ALA A 491 -22.35 13.67 -22.87
N ARG A 492 -23.67 13.51 -22.77
CA ARG A 492 -24.70 14.47 -23.18
C ARG A 492 -25.71 14.68 -22.05
N VAL A 493 -26.60 15.64 -22.23
CA VAL A 493 -27.78 15.80 -21.36
C VAL A 493 -28.59 14.50 -21.44
N GLY A 494 -28.92 13.94 -20.28
CA GLY A 494 -29.57 12.63 -20.14
C GLY A 494 -28.63 11.54 -19.61
N ASP A 495 -27.32 11.75 -19.63
CA ASP A 495 -26.35 10.72 -19.27
C ASP A 495 -25.96 10.69 -17.79
N ARG A 496 -26.55 11.58 -16.97
CA ARG A 496 -26.29 11.72 -15.54
C ARG A 496 -24.83 12.08 -15.27
N THR A 497 -24.43 13.26 -15.75
CA THR A 497 -23.08 13.82 -15.59
C THR A 497 -23.16 15.33 -15.38
N LEU A 498 -22.01 15.99 -15.18
CA LEU A 498 -21.94 17.45 -15.16
C LEU A 498 -22.55 18.13 -16.41
N MET A 499 -22.67 17.41 -17.53
CA MET A 499 -23.25 17.93 -18.77
C MET A 499 -24.73 18.27 -18.61
N ASP A 500 -25.42 17.59 -17.69
CA ASP A 500 -26.82 17.86 -17.35
C ASP A 500 -27.03 19.22 -16.69
N ALA A 501 -25.99 19.77 -16.04
CA ALA A 501 -26.01 21.14 -15.53
C ALA A 501 -25.34 22.13 -16.50
N LEU A 502 -24.21 21.74 -17.09
CA LEU A 502 -23.40 22.61 -17.93
C LEU A 502 -24.10 23.00 -19.24
N VAL A 503 -24.71 22.04 -19.94
CA VAL A 503 -25.37 22.32 -21.22
C VAL A 503 -26.57 23.25 -21.03
N PRO A 504 -27.51 23.02 -20.09
CA PRO A 504 -28.60 23.96 -19.83
C PRO A 504 -28.12 25.35 -19.42
N PHE A 505 -27.04 25.44 -18.64
CA PHE A 505 -26.41 26.72 -18.29
C PHE A 505 -25.95 27.47 -19.55
N VAL A 506 -25.07 26.86 -20.36
CA VAL A 506 -24.47 27.50 -21.54
C VAL A 506 -25.55 27.87 -22.56
N GLU A 507 -26.50 26.99 -22.84
CA GLU A 507 -27.57 27.26 -23.80
C GLU A 507 -28.48 28.41 -23.34
N THR A 508 -28.85 28.44 -22.06
CA THR A 508 -29.73 29.47 -21.51
C THR A 508 -29.02 30.82 -21.48
N LEU A 509 -27.76 30.85 -21.03
CA LEU A 509 -26.94 32.05 -21.02
C LEU A 509 -26.78 32.61 -22.44
N SER A 510 -26.51 31.74 -23.40
CA SER A 510 -26.36 32.10 -24.81
C SER A 510 -27.61 32.74 -25.41
N LYS A 511 -28.78 32.14 -25.16
CA LYS A 511 -30.06 32.56 -25.74
C LYS A 511 -30.61 33.82 -25.08
N THR A 512 -30.46 33.95 -23.76
CA THR A 512 -31.14 34.98 -22.97
C THR A 512 -30.24 36.11 -22.51
N LYS A 513 -28.92 35.90 -22.51
CA LYS A 513 -27.91 36.80 -21.90
C LYS A 513 -28.22 37.12 -20.44
N ASN A 514 -28.95 36.25 -19.76
CA ASN A 514 -29.38 36.41 -18.38
C ASN A 514 -28.67 35.37 -17.50
N PHE A 515 -27.68 35.83 -16.74
CA PHE A 515 -26.87 34.99 -15.88
C PHE A 515 -27.68 34.29 -14.77
N PRO A 516 -28.55 34.98 -14.00
CA PRO A 516 -29.43 34.31 -13.02
C PRO A 516 -30.26 33.16 -13.61
N LYS A 517 -30.91 33.39 -14.76
CA LYS A 517 -31.71 32.34 -15.43
C LYS A 517 -30.87 31.15 -15.90
N ALA A 518 -29.63 31.39 -16.31
CA ALA A 518 -28.72 30.32 -16.71
C ALA A 518 -28.33 29.45 -15.51
N VAL A 519 -28.05 30.06 -14.35
CA VAL A 519 -27.74 29.34 -13.11
C VAL A 519 -28.95 28.52 -12.63
N GLU A 520 -30.17 29.08 -12.71
CA GLU A 520 -31.41 28.33 -12.42
C GLU A 520 -31.56 27.10 -13.34
N ALA A 521 -31.25 27.25 -14.63
CA ALA A 521 -31.28 26.14 -15.58
C ALA A 521 -30.24 25.06 -15.24
N ALA A 522 -29.04 25.46 -14.83
CA ALA A 522 -27.98 24.55 -14.36
C ALA A 522 -28.44 23.75 -13.15
N ARG A 523 -29.02 24.44 -12.16
CA ARG A 523 -29.52 23.83 -10.92
C ARG A 523 -30.64 22.83 -11.20
N LYS A 524 -31.60 23.20 -12.03
CA LYS A 524 -32.68 22.31 -12.44
C LYS A 524 -32.16 21.07 -13.18
N GLY A 525 -31.14 21.24 -14.00
CA GLY A 525 -30.43 20.14 -14.67
C GLY A 525 -29.78 19.20 -13.67
N ALA A 526 -29.00 19.75 -12.73
CA ALA A 526 -28.36 19.01 -11.65
C ALA A 526 -29.35 18.22 -10.79
N ASP A 527 -30.42 18.85 -10.30
CA ASP A 527 -31.43 18.16 -9.49
C ASP A 527 -32.17 17.06 -10.31
N GLY A 528 -32.35 17.29 -11.61
CA GLY A 528 -33.00 16.36 -12.53
C GLY A 528 -32.25 15.03 -12.73
N THR A 529 -30.92 15.04 -12.55
CA THR A 529 -30.07 13.85 -12.71
C THR A 529 -30.42 12.71 -11.75
N SER A 530 -31.05 13.02 -10.62
CA SER A 530 -31.53 12.04 -9.64
C SER A 530 -32.57 11.05 -10.18
N LYS A 531 -33.13 11.34 -11.36
CA LYS A 531 -34.15 10.53 -12.05
C LYS A 531 -33.64 9.91 -13.35
N LEU A 532 -32.36 10.12 -13.68
CA LEU A 532 -31.77 9.65 -14.92
C LEU A 532 -31.04 8.31 -14.71
N PRO A 533 -31.03 7.44 -15.73
CA PRO A 533 -30.11 6.31 -15.76
C PRO A 533 -28.67 6.83 -15.84
N ALA A 534 -27.74 6.08 -15.26
CA ALA A 534 -26.32 6.40 -15.32
C ALA A 534 -25.69 5.78 -16.59
N ASN A 535 -25.61 6.56 -17.67
CA ASN A 535 -25.09 6.05 -18.95
C ASN A 535 -23.59 6.30 -19.14
N PHE A 536 -22.99 7.17 -18.32
CA PHE A 536 -21.60 7.57 -18.46
C PHE A 536 -20.93 7.83 -17.10
N GLY A 537 -19.60 7.86 -17.09
CA GLY A 537 -18.81 8.09 -15.88
C GLY A 537 -18.77 6.88 -14.94
N ARG A 538 -18.34 7.08 -13.69
CA ARG A 538 -18.24 5.99 -12.71
C ARG A 538 -19.62 5.43 -12.32
N ALA A 539 -20.64 6.28 -12.38
CA ALA A 539 -22.03 5.92 -12.12
C ALA A 539 -22.56 4.83 -13.07
N SER A 540 -22.01 4.69 -14.28
CA SER A 540 -22.46 3.61 -15.20
C SER A 540 -21.95 2.22 -14.84
N TYR A 541 -21.04 2.08 -13.86
CA TYR A 541 -20.50 0.80 -13.40
C TYR A 541 -21.08 0.31 -12.07
N VAL A 542 -21.92 1.12 -11.41
CA VAL A 542 -22.62 0.74 -10.18
C VAL A 542 -24.03 0.27 -10.49
N ASN A 543 -24.55 -0.65 -9.67
CA ASN A 543 -25.93 -1.11 -9.82
C ASN A 543 -26.90 0.07 -9.59
N GLU A 544 -27.99 0.11 -10.36
CA GLU A 544 -29.00 1.18 -10.23
C GLU A 544 -29.67 1.20 -8.83
N GLU A 545 -29.70 0.05 -8.15
CA GLU A 545 -30.14 -0.08 -6.76
C GLU A 545 -29.27 0.78 -5.82
N GLY A 546 -29.86 1.87 -5.33
CA GLY A 546 -29.19 2.82 -4.42
C GLY A 546 -28.92 4.20 -5.02
N LEU A 547 -29.10 4.36 -6.34
CA LEU A 547 -28.93 5.64 -7.04
C LEU A 547 -30.20 6.51 -7.07
N GLU A 548 -31.32 5.99 -6.56
CA GLU A 548 -32.62 6.67 -6.56
C GLU A 548 -32.58 7.94 -5.69
N ASN A 549 -33.08 9.06 -6.23
CA ASN A 549 -33.16 10.35 -5.53
C ASN A 549 -31.81 11.00 -5.18
N ILE A 550 -30.71 10.53 -5.77
CA ILE A 550 -29.37 11.09 -5.58
C ILE A 550 -28.95 11.82 -6.86
N PRO A 551 -28.79 13.15 -6.85
CA PRO A 551 -28.26 13.85 -8.02
C PRO A 551 -26.82 13.44 -8.31
N ASP A 552 -26.42 13.54 -9.58
CA ASP A 552 -25.03 13.38 -10.03
C ASP A 552 -24.11 14.35 -9.26
N PRO A 553 -23.05 13.85 -8.61
CA PRO A 553 -22.12 14.68 -7.85
C PRO A 553 -21.46 15.76 -8.71
N GLY A 554 -21.10 15.45 -9.96
CA GLY A 554 -20.48 16.42 -10.88
C GLY A 554 -21.44 17.56 -11.27
N ALA A 555 -22.69 17.24 -11.58
CA ALA A 555 -23.73 18.21 -11.90
C ALA A 555 -24.09 19.07 -10.68
N LEU A 556 -24.23 18.45 -9.50
CA LEU A 556 -24.50 19.16 -8.25
C LEU A 556 -23.34 20.10 -7.90
N GLY A 557 -22.10 19.63 -7.98
CA GLY A 557 -20.92 20.44 -7.72
C GLY A 557 -20.82 21.65 -8.65
N LEU A 558 -21.07 21.46 -9.95
CA LEU A 558 -21.10 22.57 -10.90
C LEU A 558 -22.23 23.58 -10.59
N ALA A 559 -23.43 23.09 -10.24
CA ALA A 559 -24.54 23.96 -9.86
C ALA A 559 -24.21 24.81 -8.63
N VAL A 560 -23.60 24.23 -7.60
CA VAL A 560 -23.15 24.94 -6.39
C VAL A 560 -22.12 26.02 -6.73
N ILE A 561 -21.14 25.70 -7.58
CA ILE A 561 -20.13 26.67 -8.03
C ILE A 561 -20.83 27.85 -8.72
N LEU A 562 -21.74 27.58 -9.67
CA LEU A 562 -22.48 28.60 -10.40
C LEU A 562 -23.39 29.46 -9.50
N GLU A 563 -24.04 28.87 -8.50
CA GLU A 563 -24.84 29.56 -7.48
C GLU A 563 -23.98 30.52 -6.65
N GLY A 564 -22.80 30.05 -6.21
CA GLY A 564 -21.86 30.88 -5.47
C GLY A 564 -21.30 32.04 -6.29
N LEU A 565 -21.02 31.83 -7.59
CA LEU A 565 -20.68 32.90 -8.53
C LEU A 565 -21.80 33.95 -8.63
N LEU A 566 -23.06 33.50 -8.78
CA LEU A 566 -24.23 34.38 -8.88
C LEU A 566 -24.43 35.24 -7.63
N LYS A 567 -24.29 34.65 -6.44
CA LYS A 567 -24.46 35.32 -5.14
C LYS A 567 -23.52 36.52 -4.94
N ALA A 568 -22.32 36.50 -5.52
CA ALA A 568 -21.41 37.64 -5.52
C ALA A 568 -21.76 38.64 -6.63
N TRP A 569 -22.15 38.15 -7.80
CA TRP A 569 -22.53 38.97 -8.96
C TRP A 569 -23.73 39.87 -8.68
N GLU A 570 -24.76 39.37 -7.97
CA GLU A 570 -25.95 40.16 -7.60
C GLU A 570 -25.73 41.23 -6.52
N LYS A 571 -24.55 41.25 -5.88
CA LYS A 571 -24.21 42.24 -4.84
C LYS A 571 -23.56 43.51 -5.41
N GLN A 572 -23.34 43.56 -6.72
CA GLN A 572 -22.98 44.79 -7.46
C GLN A 572 -24.23 45.61 -7.78
#